data_AF-A0A7J4JDM3-F1
#
_entry.id   AF-A0A7J4JDM3-F1
#
_cell.length_a   1.000
_cell.length_b   1.000
_cell.length_c   1.000
_cell.angle_alpha   90.00
_cell.angle_beta   90.00
_cell.angle_gamma   90.00
#
_symmetry.space_group_name_H-M   'P 1'
#
loop_
_entity.id
_entity.type
_entity.pdbx_description
1 polymer ?
#
loop_
_entity_poly.entity_id
_entity_poly.type
_entity_poly.pdbx_seq_one_letter_code
_entity_poly.pdbx_strand_id
1 'polypeptide(L)'
;DAAKARQALKALGGELDAERVQVQEDVCLVGVIGEAVKSTPGVVGKVGSCLGKAGLNIEAVSQGASEIDMLLVVKERHRVQAVQALHRALVEGKT
;
A
#
# COMPACT_ATOMS: atom_id res chain seq x y z
N ASP A 1 -12.87 -1.20 8.79
CA ASP A 1 -14.05 -0.37 9.14
C ASP A 1 -13.56 0.82 9.97
N ALA A 2 -13.63 2.01 9.39
CA ALA A 2 -13.14 3.23 10.03
C ALA A 2 -13.95 3.63 11.27
N ALA A 3 -15.26 3.32 11.30
CA ALA A 3 -16.12 3.65 12.44
C ALA A 3 -15.74 2.82 13.67
N LYS A 4 -15.55 1.50 13.48
CA LYS A 4 -15.05 0.61 14.54
C LYS A 4 -13.66 1.02 15.04
N ALA A 5 -12.75 1.37 14.12
CA ALA A 5 -11.41 1.84 14.49
C ALA A 5 -11.46 3.12 15.32
N ARG A 6 -12.29 4.09 14.93
CA ARG A 6 -12.51 5.32 15.73
C ARG A 6 -13.11 5.02 17.10
N GLN A 7 -14.05 4.09 17.20
CA GLN A 7 -14.64 3.70 18.48
C GLN A 7 -13.61 3.06 19.40
N ALA A 8 -12.76 2.17 18.89
CA ALA A 8 -11.67 1.58 19.64
C ALA A 8 -10.66 2.64 20.14
N LEU A 9 -10.29 3.59 19.27
CA LEU A 9 -9.41 4.72 19.65
C LEU A 9 -10.03 5.61 20.73
N LYS A 10 -11.34 5.85 20.70
CA LYS A 10 -12.05 6.55 21.78
C LYS A 10 -12.07 5.77 23.09
N ALA A 11 -12.19 4.45 23.02
CA ALA A 11 -12.21 3.57 24.20
C ALA A 11 -10.84 3.49 24.90
N LEU A 12 -9.75 3.65 24.15
CA LEU A 12 -8.38 3.82 24.66
C LEU A 12 -8.13 5.23 25.28
N GLY A 13 -9.22 5.98 25.53
CA GLY A 13 -9.25 7.40 25.85
C GLY A 13 -8.24 7.83 26.91
N GLY A 14 -7.17 8.49 26.45
CA GLY A 14 -6.18 9.16 27.29
C GLY A 14 -4.89 8.38 27.56
N GLU A 15 -4.81 7.08 27.22
CA GLU A 15 -3.56 6.31 27.37
C GLU A 15 -2.56 6.56 26.24
N LEU A 16 -3.07 6.96 25.07
CA LEU A 16 -2.28 7.30 23.90
C LEU A 16 -2.09 8.82 23.86
N ASP A 17 -0.90 9.28 24.21
CA ASP A 17 -0.48 10.69 24.14
C ASP A 17 -0.20 11.10 22.67
N ALA A 18 -1.21 10.90 21.81
CA ALA A 18 -1.12 11.15 20.38
C ALA A 18 -1.55 12.59 20.07
N GLU A 19 -0.62 13.38 19.51
CA GLU A 19 -0.88 14.78 19.14
C GLU A 19 -2.04 14.94 18.14
N ARG A 20 -2.19 13.98 17.21
CA ARG A 20 -3.25 14.03 16.19
C ARG A 20 -3.65 12.65 15.69
N VAL A 21 -4.96 12.41 15.65
CA VAL A 21 -5.57 11.25 15.00
C VAL A 21 -6.32 11.70 13.75
N GLN A 22 -6.00 11.11 12.60
CA GLN A 22 -6.67 11.39 11.33
C GLN A 22 -7.19 10.08 10.73
N VAL A 23 -8.32 10.18 10.05
CA VAL A 23 -8.81 9.10 9.19
C VAL A 23 -8.73 9.59 7.78
N GLN A 24 -8.07 8.79 6.95
CA GLN A 24 -7.97 9.04 5.53
C GLN A 24 -8.98 8.15 4.81
N GLU A 25 -9.97 8.79 4.22
CA GLU A 25 -10.91 8.15 3.30
C GLU A 25 -10.34 8.21 1.87
N ASP A 26 -11.05 7.59 0.92
CA ASP A 26 -10.68 7.57 -0.51
C ASP A 26 -9.26 7.04 -0.77
N VAL A 27 -8.93 5.95 -0.10
CA VAL A 27 -7.72 5.16 -0.35
C VAL A 27 -8.08 3.71 -0.64
N CYS A 28 -7.30 3.09 -1.53
CA CYS A 28 -7.35 1.66 -1.78
C CYS A 28 -6.02 1.00 -1.40
N LEU A 29 -6.12 -0.28 -1.06
CA LEU A 29 -4.99 -1.16 -0.90
C LEU A 29 -4.69 -1.88 -2.22
N VAL A 30 -3.44 -1.88 -2.65
CA VAL A 30 -2.95 -2.62 -3.81
C VAL A 30 -1.86 -3.59 -3.34
N GLY A 31 -2.04 -4.87 -3.62
CA GLY A 31 -1.10 -5.91 -3.25
C GLY A 31 -0.25 -6.37 -4.43
N VAL A 32 1.06 -6.44 -4.22
CA VAL A 32 2.01 -7.15 -5.10
C VAL A 32 2.36 -8.46 -4.41
N ILE A 33 1.95 -9.59 -4.99
CA ILE A 33 2.04 -10.91 -4.37
C ILE A 33 2.90 -11.84 -5.23
N GLY A 34 3.84 -12.53 -4.60
CA GLY A 34 4.62 -13.59 -5.24
C GLY A 34 5.95 -13.88 -4.54
N GLU A 35 6.51 -15.07 -4.77
CA GLU A 35 7.77 -15.51 -4.13
C GLU A 35 8.94 -14.56 -4.39
N ALA A 36 8.97 -13.92 -5.55
CA ALA A 36 9.99 -12.95 -5.91
C ALA A 36 10.03 -11.75 -4.95
N VAL A 37 8.91 -11.40 -4.30
CA VAL A 37 8.86 -10.32 -3.30
C VAL A 37 9.76 -10.65 -2.11
N LYS A 38 9.81 -11.92 -1.68
CA LYS A 38 10.66 -12.41 -0.59
C LYS A 38 12.12 -12.54 -0.99
N SER A 39 12.38 -13.12 -2.16
CA SER A 39 13.69 -13.69 -2.50
C SER A 39 14.49 -12.89 -3.51
N THR A 40 13.90 -11.86 -4.13
CA THR A 40 14.55 -11.10 -5.22
C THR A 40 14.85 -9.66 -4.79
N PRO A 41 16.13 -9.29 -4.61
CA PRO A 41 16.52 -7.91 -4.38
C PRO A 41 16.03 -6.97 -5.49
N GLY A 42 15.60 -5.78 -5.11
CA GLY A 42 15.19 -4.72 -6.06
C GLY A 42 13.72 -4.75 -6.46
N VAL A 43 12.92 -5.74 -6.04
CA VAL A 43 11.46 -5.75 -6.31
C VAL A 43 10.77 -4.51 -5.78
N VAL A 44 11.07 -4.11 -4.54
CA VAL A 44 10.56 -2.87 -3.93
C VAL A 44 10.93 -1.64 -4.76
N GLY A 45 12.19 -1.55 -5.20
CA GLY A 45 12.66 -0.45 -6.03
C GLY A 45 11.98 -0.39 -7.39
N LYS A 46 11.73 -1.55 -8.02
CA LYS A 46 11.01 -1.67 -9.29
C LYS A 46 9.55 -1.22 -9.14
N VAL A 47 8.87 -1.65 -8.08
CA VAL A 47 7.50 -1.25 -7.73
C VAL A 47 7.39 0.26 -7.50
N GLY A 48 8.25 0.82 -6.64
CA GLY A 48 8.27 2.25 -6.36
C GLY A 48 8.58 3.09 -7.60
N SER A 49 9.56 2.67 -8.40
CA SER A 49 9.90 3.33 -9.66
C SER A 49 8.77 3.28 -10.68
N CYS A 50 8.05 2.15 -10.76
CA CYS A 50 6.90 1.99 -11.66
C CYS A 50 5.79 2.99 -11.33
N LEU A 51 5.39 3.06 -10.05
CA LEU A 51 4.34 3.97 -9.61
C LEU A 51 4.76 5.43 -9.74
N GLY A 52 6.01 5.76 -9.39
CA GLY A 52 6.56 7.11 -9.57
C GLY A 52 6.57 7.56 -11.03
N LYS A 53 6.99 6.69 -11.97
CA LYS A 53 6.93 6.98 -13.42
C LYS A 53 5.50 7.14 -13.95
N ALA A 54 4.53 6.50 -13.30
CA ALA A 54 3.11 6.66 -13.62
C ALA A 54 2.49 7.94 -12.98
N GLY A 55 3.27 8.74 -12.25
CA GLY A 55 2.78 9.93 -11.55
C GLY A 55 1.91 9.61 -10.33
N LEU A 56 2.07 8.42 -9.75
CA LEU A 56 1.25 7.93 -8.64
C LEU A 56 2.00 8.06 -7.30
N ASN A 57 1.35 8.71 -6.34
CA ASN A 57 1.83 8.75 -4.96
C ASN A 57 1.54 7.45 -4.22
N ILE A 58 2.45 7.05 -3.34
CA ILE A 58 2.27 5.95 -2.38
C ILE A 58 2.03 6.58 -1.01
N GLU A 59 0.84 6.39 -0.46
CA GLU A 59 0.41 7.00 0.82
C GLU A 59 0.99 6.22 2.02
N ALA A 60 1.10 4.90 1.88
CA ALA A 60 1.71 4.04 2.87
C ALA A 60 2.21 2.74 2.22
N VAL A 61 3.22 2.14 2.85
CA VAL A 61 3.75 0.82 2.49
C VAL A 61 3.67 -0.08 3.71
N SER A 62 3.22 -1.31 3.52
CA SER A 62 3.28 -2.36 4.52
C SER A 62 3.82 -3.64 3.88
N GLN A 63 4.90 -4.17 4.44
CA GLN A 63 5.40 -5.51 4.18
C GLN A 63 5.32 -6.23 5.52
N GLY A 64 4.43 -7.23 5.61
CA GLY A 64 3.91 -7.72 6.88
C GLY A 64 4.04 -9.22 7.04
N ALA A 65 3.00 -9.83 7.64
CA ALA A 65 2.98 -11.21 8.12
C ALA A 65 3.31 -12.30 7.08
N SER A 66 3.26 -11.98 5.78
CA SER A 66 3.67 -12.84 4.69
C SER A 66 4.84 -12.20 3.94
N GLU A 67 5.98 -12.86 3.91
CA GLU A 67 7.17 -12.35 3.20
C GLU A 67 6.99 -12.27 1.68
N ILE A 68 5.93 -12.91 1.15
CA ILE A 68 5.60 -12.92 -0.27
C ILE A 68 4.61 -11.82 -0.66
N ASP A 69 4.25 -10.91 0.26
CA ASP A 69 3.39 -9.77 -0.03
C ASP A 69 4.09 -8.41 0.18
N MET A 70 3.72 -7.47 -0.68
CA MET A 70 3.97 -6.04 -0.50
C MET A 70 2.65 -5.31 -0.71
N LEU A 71 2.17 -4.63 0.34
CA LEU A 71 0.91 -3.89 0.33
C LEU A 71 1.20 -2.39 0.24
N LEU A 72 0.51 -1.74 -0.68
CA LEU A 72 0.66 -0.31 -0.97
C LEU A 72 -0.70 0.36 -0.80
N VAL A 73 -0.72 1.50 -0.12
CA VAL A 73 -1.90 2.36 -0.06
C VAL A 73 -1.74 3.45 -1.10
N VAL A 74 -2.74 3.62 -1.96
CA VAL A 74 -2.82 4.71 -2.94
C VAL A 74 -4.20 5.36 -2.87
N LYS A 75 -4.37 6.54 -3.45
CA LYS A 75 -5.69 7.18 -3.57
C LYS A 75 -6.65 6.29 -4.38
N GLU A 76 -7.89 6.19 -3.96
CA GLU A 76 -8.95 5.38 -4.60
C GLU A 76 -9.08 5.69 -6.10
N ARG A 77 -9.04 6.97 -6.45
CA ARG A 77 -9.08 7.43 -7.86
C ARG A 77 -7.94 6.88 -8.74
N HIS A 78 -6.83 6.45 -8.15
CA HIS A 78 -5.68 5.89 -8.86
C HIS A 78 -5.68 4.36 -8.91
N ARG A 79 -6.68 3.69 -8.30
CA ARG A 79 -6.76 2.23 -8.17
C ARG A 79 -6.46 1.49 -9.47
N VAL A 80 -7.18 1.84 -10.54
CA VAL A 80 -7.07 1.17 -11.84
C VAL A 80 -5.70 1.43 -12.47
N GLN A 81 -5.24 2.68 -12.45
CA GLN A 81 -3.95 3.07 -13.01
C GLN A 81 -2.78 2.39 -12.29
N ALA A 82 -2.84 2.29 -10.96
CA ALA A 82 -1.83 1.62 -10.14
C ALA A 82 -1.73 0.14 -10.50
N VAL A 83 -2.86 -0.57 -10.54
CA VAL A 83 -2.91 -1.99 -10.91
C VAL A 83 -2.38 -2.21 -12.32
N GLN A 84 -2.80 -1.40 -13.28
CA GLN A 84 -2.34 -1.52 -14.68
C GLN A 84 -0.85 -1.23 -14.83
N ALA A 85 -0.31 -0.22 -14.13
CA ALA A 85 1.11 0.09 -14.17
C ALA A 85 1.94 -1.07 -13.60
N LEU A 86 1.54 -1.60 -12.44
CA LEU A 86 2.21 -2.73 -11.82
C LEU A 86 2.10 -4.01 -12.67
N HIS A 87 0.93 -4.29 -13.24
CA HIS A 87 0.72 -5.43 -14.13
C HIS A 87 1.65 -5.38 -15.34
N ARG A 88 1.73 -4.22 -16.02
CA ARG A 88 2.67 -4.01 -17.12
C ARG A 88 4.12 -4.26 -16.71
N ALA A 89 4.54 -3.71 -15.56
CA ALA A 89 5.93 -3.77 -15.13
C ALA A 89 6.36 -5.15 -14.58
N LEU A 90 5.45 -5.91 -13.97
CA LEU A 90 5.75 -7.12 -13.22
C LEU A 90 5.27 -8.41 -13.91
N VAL A 91 4.24 -8.33 -14.74
CA VAL A 91 3.60 -9.48 -15.39
C VAL A 91 3.84 -9.48 -16.90
N GLU A 92 3.49 -8.40 -17.59
CA GLU A 92 3.59 -8.32 -19.06
C GLU A 92 5.01 -8.04 -19.55
N GLY A 93 5.84 -7.38 -18.74
CA GLY A 93 7.28 -7.18 -19.01
C GLY A 93 8.11 -8.47 -18.96
N LYS A 94 7.48 -9.64 -19.12
CA LYS A 94 8.14 -10.92 -19.42
C LYS A 94 8.32 -11.04 -20.94
N THR A 95 9.35 -10.38 -21.45
CA THR A 95 10.24 -10.86 -22.51
C THR A 95 11.54 -10.08 -22.45
#